data_AF-A0A1G8EUM2-F1
#
_entry.id   AF-A0A1G8EUM2-F1
#
_cell.length_a   1.000
_cell.length_b   1.000
_cell.length_c   1.000
_cell.angle_alpha   90.00
_cell.angle_beta   90.00
_cell.angle_gamma   90.00
#
_symmetry.space_group_name_H-M   'P 1'
#
loop_
_entity.id
_entity.type
_entity.pdbx_description
1 polymer ?
#
loop_
_entity_poly.entity_id
_entity_poly.type
_entity_poly.pdbx_seq_one_letter_code
_entity_poly.pdbx_strand_id
1 'polypeptide(L)'
;MPTPTSYHAFNLFTLTMESRHGGNWRRDLSADDIARLAEEVASGFGGEVIDPGQGSEAVPTMWRFPDDSEVRTGRFGLKVEESAAAHSAA
;
A
#
# COMPACT_ATOMS: atom_id res chain seq x y z
N MET A 1 -7.30 -19.96 -7.38
CA MET A 1 -6.55 -18.71 -7.57
C MET A 1 -5.63 -18.55 -6.38
N PRO A 2 -4.36 -18.13 -6.54
CA PRO A 2 -3.54 -17.78 -5.38
C PRO A 2 -4.21 -16.65 -4.61
N THR A 3 -4.13 -16.70 -3.28
CA THR A 3 -4.67 -15.67 -2.40
C THR A 3 -3.89 -14.36 -2.61
N PRO A 4 -4.56 -13.23 -2.89
CA PRO A 4 -3.97 -11.89 -2.86
C PRO A 4 -3.15 -11.65 -1.60
N THR A 5 -2.01 -10.97 -1.74
CA THR A 5 -1.13 -10.63 -0.61
C THR A 5 -0.67 -9.17 -0.74
N SER A 6 -0.14 -8.60 0.35
CA SER A 6 0.47 -7.28 0.39
C SER A 6 1.56 -7.10 -0.67
N TYR A 7 2.37 -8.14 -0.92
CA TYR A 7 3.42 -8.11 -1.94
C TYR A 7 2.86 -8.10 -3.36
N HIS A 8 1.76 -8.79 -3.63
CA HIS A 8 1.10 -8.71 -4.93
C HIS A 8 0.60 -7.30 -5.23
N ALA A 9 -0.04 -6.67 -4.24
CA ALA A 9 -0.49 -5.28 -4.33
C ALA A 9 0.69 -4.31 -4.50
N PHE A 10 1.76 -4.44 -3.70
CA PHE A 10 2.95 -3.60 -3.79
C PHE A 10 3.65 -3.68 -5.15
N ASN A 11 3.79 -4.89 -5.68
CA ASN A 11 4.41 -5.12 -6.99
C ASN A 11 3.58 -4.49 -8.10
N LEU A 12 2.24 -4.68 -8.09
CA LEU A 12 1.40 -4.06 -9.11
C LEU A 12 1.46 -2.54 -9.04
N PHE A 13 1.38 -1.97 -7.83
CA PHE A 13 1.49 -0.53 -7.63
C PHE A 13 2.81 0.00 -8.21
N THR A 14 3.95 -0.59 -7.83
CA THR A 14 5.28 -0.15 -8.27
C THR A 14 5.42 -0.26 -9.79
N LEU A 15 5.05 -1.39 -10.38
CA LEU A 15 5.09 -1.60 -11.82
C LEU A 15 4.19 -0.62 -12.57
N THR A 16 3.00 -0.34 -12.03
CA THR A 16 2.06 0.62 -12.63
C THR A 16 2.64 2.03 -12.64
N MET A 17 3.22 2.47 -11.52
CA MET A 17 3.83 3.79 -11.39
C MET A 17 5.03 3.95 -12.33
N GLU A 18 5.94 2.99 -12.32
CA GLU A 18 7.12 3.02 -13.17
C GLU A 18 6.79 2.94 -14.66
N SER A 19 5.80 2.13 -15.04
CA SER A 19 5.40 1.98 -16.45
C SER A 19 4.68 3.21 -17.00
N ARG A 20 3.84 3.87 -16.19
CA ARG A 20 3.03 5.02 -16.64
C ARG A 20 3.74 6.35 -16.50
N HIS A 21 4.58 6.50 -15.48
CA HIS A 21 5.14 7.79 -15.07
C HIS A 21 6.67 7.79 -15.05
N GLY A 22 7.33 6.66 -15.32
CA GLY A 22 8.78 6.53 -15.29
C GLY A 22 9.35 6.48 -13.87
N GLY A 23 10.68 6.30 -13.74
CA GLY A 23 11.33 6.11 -12.44
C GLY A 23 11.30 7.32 -11.49
N ASN A 24 10.97 8.51 -11.99
CA ASN A 24 10.91 9.75 -11.20
C ASN A 24 9.50 10.10 -10.72
N TRP A 25 8.53 9.19 -10.85
CA TRP A 25 7.13 9.43 -10.52
C TRP A 25 6.88 10.02 -9.14
N ARG A 26 7.74 9.70 -8.14
CA ARG A 26 7.64 10.25 -6.78
C ARG A 26 7.84 11.76 -6.70
N ARG A 27 8.56 12.34 -7.66
CA ARG A 27 8.78 13.78 -7.76
C ARG A 27 7.77 14.44 -8.68
N ASP A 28 7.35 13.72 -9.71
CA ASP A 28 6.59 14.29 -10.81
C ASP A 28 5.06 14.20 -10.57
N LEU A 29 4.61 13.38 -9.61
CA LEU A 29 3.20 13.25 -9.22
C LEU A 29 2.91 13.88 -7.86
N SER A 30 1.65 14.31 -7.70
CA SER A 30 1.14 14.78 -6.42
C SER A 30 1.06 13.64 -5.39
N ALA A 31 1.20 13.98 -4.11
CA ALA A 31 1.00 13.06 -3.01
C ALA A 31 -0.39 12.40 -3.05
N ASP A 32 -1.41 13.17 -3.45
CA ASP A 32 -2.80 12.72 -3.51
C ASP A 32 -3.01 11.69 -4.62
N ASP A 33 -2.43 11.89 -5.80
CA ASP A 33 -2.52 10.91 -6.89
C ASP A 33 -1.81 9.60 -6.54
N ILE A 34 -0.66 9.69 -5.88
CA ILE A 34 0.09 8.54 -5.38
C ILE A 34 -0.74 7.76 -4.35
N ALA A 35 -1.34 8.47 -3.38
CA ALA A 35 -2.16 7.88 -2.33
C ALA A 35 -3.40 7.22 -2.91
N ARG A 36 -4.12 7.93 -3.79
CA ARG A 36 -5.33 7.44 -4.46
C ARG A 36 -5.06 6.15 -5.24
N LEU A 37 -3.98 6.09 -6.03
CA LEU A 37 -3.66 4.86 -6.74
C LEU A 37 -3.28 3.72 -5.78
N ALA A 38 -2.56 4.01 -4.71
CA ALA A 38 -2.21 2.99 -3.71
C ALA A 38 -3.47 2.40 -3.04
N GLU A 39 -4.47 3.22 -2.75
CA GLU A 39 -5.78 2.80 -2.22
C GLU A 39 -6.60 2.01 -3.24
N GLU A 40 -6.64 2.46 -4.50
CA GLU A 40 -7.28 1.73 -5.60
C GLU A 40 -6.68 0.33 -5.76
N VAL A 41 -5.35 0.21 -5.66
CA VAL A 41 -4.65 -1.09 -5.73
C VAL A 41 -4.97 -1.93 -4.49
N ALA A 42 -4.87 -1.39 -3.27
CA ALA A 42 -5.16 -2.15 -2.06
C ALA A 42 -6.60 -2.70 -2.06
N SER A 43 -7.58 -1.86 -2.43
CA SER A 43 -8.98 -2.25 -2.58
C SER A 43 -9.18 -3.30 -3.68
N GLY A 44 -8.52 -3.14 -4.83
CA GLY A 44 -8.62 -4.08 -5.96
C GLY A 44 -8.08 -5.49 -5.68
N PHE A 45 -7.17 -5.62 -4.71
CA PHE A 45 -6.68 -6.91 -4.22
C PHE A 45 -7.50 -7.48 -3.05
N GLY A 46 -8.65 -6.87 -2.72
CA GLY A 46 -9.51 -7.30 -1.63
C GLY A 46 -9.00 -6.89 -0.25
N GLY A 47 -8.19 -5.84 -0.15
CA GLY A 47 -7.78 -5.27 1.11
C GLY A 47 -8.97 -4.62 1.84
N GLU A 48 -9.07 -4.89 3.14
CA GLU A 48 -10.04 -4.27 4.04
C GLU A 48 -9.35 -3.22 4.91
N VAL A 49 -9.98 -2.05 5.07
CA VAL A 49 -9.45 -0.98 5.93
C VAL A 49 -9.56 -1.40 7.39
N ILE A 50 -8.42 -1.47 8.09
CA ILE A 50 -8.36 -1.77 9.53
C ILE A 50 -8.03 -0.54 10.38
N ASP A 51 -7.39 0.47 9.77
CA ASP A 51 -7.23 1.82 10.33
C ASP A 51 -7.42 2.82 9.18
N PRO A 52 -8.49 3.63 9.17
CA PRO A 52 -8.74 4.59 8.09
C PRO A 52 -7.71 5.73 8.04
N GLY A 53 -6.77 5.79 8.99
CA GLY A 53 -5.92 6.95 9.18
C GLY A 53 -6.71 8.16 9.69
N GLN A 54 -6.01 9.26 9.96
CA GLN A 54 -6.62 10.47 10.52
C GLN A 54 -6.75 11.58 9.48
N GLY A 55 -7.28 11.30 8.27
CA GLY A 55 -7.70 12.29 7.26
C GLY A 55 -6.70 13.41 6.91
N SER A 56 -5.48 13.33 7.42
CA SER A 56 -4.39 14.28 7.31
C SER A 56 -3.26 13.52 6.65
N GLU A 57 -2.50 14.20 5.82
CA GLU A 57 -1.39 13.62 5.06
C GLU A 57 -0.33 12.88 5.92
N ALA A 58 -0.38 13.04 7.24
CA ALA A 58 0.57 12.46 8.19
C ALA A 58 0.22 11.03 8.66
N VAL A 59 -1.05 10.61 8.63
CA VAL A 59 -1.47 9.30 9.16
C VAL A 59 -2.01 8.44 8.01
N PRO A 60 -1.23 7.45 7.53
CA PRO A 60 -1.61 6.61 6.40
C PRO A 60 -2.75 5.64 6.74
N THR A 61 -3.53 5.28 5.73
CA THR A 61 -4.58 4.25 5.82
C THR A 61 -3.93 2.87 5.89
N MET A 62 -4.36 2.05 6.85
CA MET A 62 -3.89 0.68 7.02
C MET A 62 -4.91 -0.32 6.51
N TRP A 63 -4.44 -1.28 5.71
CA TRP A 63 -5.24 -2.28 5.05
C TRP A 63 -4.75 -3.67 5.41
N ARG A 64 -5.68 -4.63 5.56
CA ARG A 64 -5.40 -6.06 5.72
C ARG A 64 -5.93 -6.84 4.52
N PHE A 65 -5.10 -7.73 3.99
CA PHE A 65 -5.44 -8.60 2.86
C PHE A 65 -5.99 -9.97 3.33
N PRO A 66 -6.54 -10.79 2.42
CA PRO A 66 -7.09 -12.10 2.76
C PRO A 66 -6.10 -13.12 3.33
N ASP A 67 -4.79 -12.89 3.19
CA ASP A 67 -3.72 -13.69 3.79
C ASP A 67 -3.22 -13.14 5.14
N ASP A 68 -3.98 -12.21 5.74
CA ASP A 68 -3.64 -11.44 6.95
C ASP A 68 -2.40 -10.53 6.83
N SER A 69 -1.81 -10.40 5.64
CA SER A 69 -0.74 -9.44 5.42
C SER A 69 -1.29 -8.01 5.40
N GLU A 70 -0.45 -7.04 5.79
CA GLU A 70 -0.88 -5.66 5.98
C GLU A 70 -0.05 -4.67 5.15
N VAL A 71 -0.69 -3.59 4.71
CA VAL A 71 -0.02 -2.47 4.04
C VAL A 71 -0.52 -1.15 4.59
N ARG A 72 0.31 -0.13 4.43
CA ARG A 72 -0.05 1.28 4.59
C ARG A 72 -0.11 1.96 3.24
N THR A 73 -1.16 2.73 2.98
CA THR A 73 -1.28 3.61 1.82
C THR A 73 -1.24 5.07 2.27
N GLY A 74 -0.63 5.93 1.46
CA GLY A 74 -0.59 7.36 1.72
C GLY A 74 0.27 8.09 0.69
N ARG A 75 0.74 9.30 1.03
CA ARG A 75 1.49 10.20 0.12
C ARG A 75 2.73 9.61 -0.55
N PHE A 76 3.27 8.52 -0.01
CA PHE A 76 4.46 7.83 -0.54
C PHE A 76 4.12 6.54 -1.31
N GLY A 77 2.83 6.23 -1.43
CA GLY A 77 2.30 5.06 -2.11
C GLY A 77 1.98 3.96 -1.12
N LEU A 78 2.22 2.73 -1.55
CA LEU A 78 1.97 1.52 -0.77
C LEU A 78 3.26 1.06 -0.07
N LYS A 79 3.18 0.80 1.23
CA LYS A 79 4.26 0.22 2.04
C LYS A 79 3.77 -1.07 2.70
N VAL A 80 4.51 -2.15 2.51
CA VAL A 80 4.23 -3.43 3.19
C VAL A 80 4.66 -3.32 4.65
N GLU A 81 3.80 -3.74 5.57
CA GLU A 81 4.14 -3.88 6.98
C GLU A 81 4.69 -5.29 7.19
N GLU A 82 5.94 -5.37 7.63
CA GLU A 82 6.49 -6.63 8.12
C GLU A 82 5.82 -6.91 9.48
N SER A 83 5.06 -8.01 9.58
CA SER A 83 4.41 -8.41 10.82
C SER A 83 5.43 -8.37 11.97
N ALA A 84 5.18 -7.53 12.97
CA ALA A 84 6.01 -7.41 14.18
C ALA A 84 6.09 -8.72 15.01
N ALA A 85 5.40 -9.78 14.58
CA ALA A 85 5.48 -11.13 15.15
C ALA A 85 6.89 -11.75 15.12
N ALA A 86 7.87 -11.14 14.46
CA ALA A 86 9.27 -11.59 14.46
C ALA A 86 10.15 -11.01 15.59
N HIS A 87 9.61 -10.24 16.54
CA HIS A 87 10.42 -9.60 17.61
C HIS A 87 9.97 -9.89 19.05
N SER A 88 9.18 -10.94 19.28
CA SER A 88 8.77 -11.38 20.63
C SER A 88 9.30 -12.77 20.99
N ALA A 89 10.54 -13.07 20.58
CA ALA A 89 11.28 -14.26 21.02
C ALA A 89 12.78 -13.94 21.06
N ALA A 90 13.19 -13.16 22.06
CA ALA A 90 14.59 -13.04 22.50
C ALA A 90 14.63 -12.73 23.99
#